data_AF-A0AAD7KQI1-F1
#
_entry.id   AF-A0AAD7KQI1-F1
#
_cell.length_a   1.000
_cell.length_b   1.000
_cell.length_c   1.000
_cell.angle_alpha   90.00
_cell.angle_beta   90.00
_cell.angle_gamma   90.00
#
_symmetry.space_group_name_H-M   'P 1'
#
loop_
_entity.id
_entity.type
_entity.pdbx_description
1 polymer ?
#
loop_
_entity_poly.entity_id
_entity_poly.type
_entity_poly.pdbx_seq_one_letter_code
_entity_poly.pdbx_strand_id
1 'polypeptide(L)'
;MQTDEESTLQWPAEFRRLQREIIELWHACNVSLVHRTYFFLLFKGDPQDSIYMEVELRRLSFLHQTFLQGDQTMEDGQTHTPATSMRNPRRERQMLSKQMQKRLSRADRHKLYQKWGIKIGSKHRRLQLAHRLWTDTNDMDNIRESATIVANLVGSVKPEQAFKEMFGLNFAPRTN
;
A
#
# COMPACT_ATOMS: atom_id res chain seq x y z
N MET A 1 36.68 11.40 -5.43
CA MET A 1 36.18 10.33 -4.53
C MET A 1 35.61 10.94 -3.24
N GLN A 2 34.77 11.97 -3.33
CA GLN A 2 34.10 12.59 -2.15
C GLN A 2 32.57 12.60 -2.28
N THR A 3 32.03 12.19 -3.43
CA THR A 3 30.59 12.26 -3.75
C THR A 3 29.79 11.03 -3.30
N ASP A 4 30.41 9.86 -3.18
CA ASP A 4 29.70 8.61 -2.86
C ASP A 4 29.51 8.41 -1.34
N GLU A 5 30.46 8.87 -0.53
CA GLU A 5 30.35 8.78 0.94
C GLU A 5 29.34 9.79 1.50
N GLU A 6 29.32 11.01 0.95
CA GLU A 6 28.43 12.08 1.40
C GLU A 6 26.96 11.80 1.03
N SER A 7 26.72 11.21 -0.15
CA SER A 7 25.38 10.77 -0.55
C SER A 7 24.86 9.59 0.29
N THR A 8 25.74 8.68 0.70
CA THR A 8 25.39 7.56 1.59
C THR A 8 25.00 8.03 2.99
N LEU A 9 25.62 9.10 3.51
CA LEU A 9 25.29 9.67 4.82
C LEU A 9 23.95 10.43 4.83
N GLN A 10 23.55 11.00 3.70
CA GLN A 10 22.27 11.72 3.56
C GLN A 10 21.08 10.78 3.27
N TRP A 11 21.36 9.62 2.69
CA TRP A 11 20.34 8.65 2.27
C TRP A 11 19.32 8.28 3.37
N PRO A 12 19.69 8.00 4.63
CA PRO A 12 18.70 7.65 5.65
C PRO A 12 17.65 8.74 5.91
N ALA A 13 18.04 10.02 5.80
CA ALA A 13 17.10 11.14 5.95
C ALA A 13 16.20 11.27 4.72
N GLU A 14 16.78 11.15 3.54
CA GLU A 14 16.06 11.19 2.27
C GLU A 14 15.08 10.03 2.11
N PHE A 15 15.49 8.81 2.45
CA PHE A 15 14.62 7.63 2.48
C PHE A 15 13.39 7.85 3.35
N ARG A 16 13.57 8.42 4.57
CA ARG A 16 12.43 8.73 5.45
C ARG A 16 11.49 9.77 4.86
N ARG A 17 12.03 10.78 4.16
CA ARG A 17 11.23 11.79 3.44
C ARG A 17 10.42 11.13 2.32
N LEU A 18 11.08 10.41 1.42
CA LEU A 18 10.44 9.70 0.31
C LEU A 18 9.39 8.70 0.80
N GLN A 19 9.71 7.90 1.81
CA GLN A 19 8.78 6.93 2.38
C GLN A 19 7.51 7.59 2.91
N ARG A 20 7.62 8.73 3.59
CA ARG A 20 6.45 9.49 4.07
C ARG A 20 5.59 9.99 2.92
N GLU A 21 6.20 10.65 1.94
CA GLU A 21 5.49 11.18 0.77
C GLU A 21 4.76 10.07 -0.02
N ILE A 22 5.43 8.93 -0.21
CA ILE A 22 4.83 7.75 -0.84
C ILE A 22 3.63 7.23 -0.05
N ILE A 23 3.72 7.14 1.28
CA ILE A 23 2.62 6.68 2.15
C ILE A 23 1.40 7.63 2.05
N GLU A 24 1.63 8.93 2.06
CA GLU A 24 0.59 9.95 1.91
C GLU A 24 -0.08 9.85 0.54
N LEU A 25 0.71 9.75 -0.53
CA LEU A 25 0.18 9.61 -1.89
C LEU A 25 -0.54 8.28 -2.11
N TRP A 26 -0.06 7.17 -1.53
CA TRP A 26 -0.80 5.91 -1.54
C TRP A 26 -2.20 6.07 -0.96
N HIS A 27 -2.32 6.80 0.15
CA HIS A 27 -3.61 7.10 0.75
C HIS A 27 -4.47 7.94 -0.19
N ALA A 28 -3.96 9.08 -0.68
CA ALA A 28 -4.69 10.00 -1.55
C ALA A 28 -5.16 9.32 -2.86
N CYS A 29 -4.31 8.49 -3.46
CA CYS A 29 -4.61 7.77 -4.70
C CYS A 29 -5.35 6.45 -4.50
N ASN A 30 -5.79 6.12 -3.27
CA ASN A 30 -6.50 4.87 -2.97
C ASN A 30 -5.77 3.60 -3.44
N VAL A 31 -4.44 3.59 -3.36
CA VAL A 31 -3.61 2.46 -3.80
C VAL A 31 -3.91 1.21 -2.97
N SER A 32 -3.86 0.04 -3.60
CA SER A 32 -4.12 -1.27 -2.96
C SER A 32 -3.31 -1.47 -1.68
N LEU A 33 -3.95 -1.92 -0.61
CA LEU A 33 -3.33 -2.24 0.68
C LEU A 33 -2.28 -3.33 0.54
N VAL A 34 -2.50 -4.30 -0.36
CA VAL A 34 -1.54 -5.35 -0.68
C VAL A 34 -0.28 -4.75 -1.32
N HIS A 35 -0.44 -3.83 -2.27
CA HIS A 35 0.69 -3.12 -2.89
C HIS A 35 1.50 -2.33 -1.85
N ARG A 36 0.83 -1.48 -1.06
CA ARG A 36 1.46 -0.71 0.03
C ARG A 36 2.29 -1.61 0.95
N THR A 37 1.71 -2.76 1.30
CA THR A 37 2.34 -3.75 2.18
C THR A 37 3.60 -4.35 1.57
N TYR A 38 3.55 -4.84 0.34
CA TYR A 38 4.74 -5.47 -0.24
C TYR A 38 5.83 -4.45 -0.53
N PHE A 39 5.49 -3.27 -1.04
CA PHE A 39 6.48 -2.19 -1.24
C PHE A 39 7.18 -1.85 0.08
N PHE A 40 6.41 -1.58 1.13
CA PHE A 40 6.96 -1.25 2.45
C PHE A 40 7.78 -2.38 3.08
N LEU A 41 7.45 -3.63 2.76
CA LEU A 41 8.20 -4.79 3.25
C LEU A 41 9.47 -5.08 2.45
N LEU A 42 9.53 -4.70 1.18
CA LEU A 42 10.69 -4.92 0.32
C LEU A 42 11.77 -3.86 0.52
N PHE A 43 11.41 -2.57 0.55
CA PHE A 43 12.39 -1.48 0.65
C PHE A 43 12.52 -1.02 2.10
N LYS A 44 13.73 -1.16 2.64
CA LYS A 44 14.05 -0.96 4.06
C LYS A 44 15.00 0.20 4.32
N GLY A 45 15.43 0.88 3.27
CA GLY A 45 16.36 2.00 3.35
C GLY A 45 17.79 1.59 3.02
N ASP A 46 17.99 0.51 2.26
CA ASP A 46 19.28 0.28 1.60
C ASP A 46 19.48 1.37 0.53
N PRO A 47 20.69 1.92 0.33
CA PRO A 47 20.94 2.87 -0.76
C PRO A 47 20.50 2.39 -2.14
N GLN A 48 20.50 1.07 -2.39
CA GLN A 48 19.99 0.46 -3.63
C GLN A 48 18.47 0.59 -3.78
N ASP A 49 17.75 0.87 -2.69
CA ASP A 49 16.30 1.10 -2.72
C ASP A 49 15.95 2.43 -3.41
N SER A 50 16.89 3.37 -3.51
CA SER A 50 16.69 4.74 -4.04
C SER A 50 15.92 4.80 -5.35
N ILE A 51 16.34 4.03 -6.35
CA ILE A 51 15.67 4.00 -7.67
C ILE A 51 14.21 3.56 -7.57
N TYR A 52 13.88 2.61 -6.68
CA TYR A 52 12.52 2.11 -6.53
C TYR A 52 11.63 3.12 -5.78
N MET A 53 12.19 3.82 -4.80
CA MET A 53 11.51 4.91 -4.10
C MET A 53 11.15 6.05 -5.07
N GLU A 54 12.11 6.47 -5.90
CA GLU A 54 11.89 7.52 -6.91
C GLU A 54 10.85 7.13 -7.97
N VAL A 55 10.92 5.90 -8.48
CA VAL A 55 9.98 5.41 -9.50
C VAL A 55 8.56 5.38 -8.97
N GLU A 56 8.35 4.88 -7.75
CA GLU A 56 7.02 4.85 -7.17
C GLU A 56 6.50 6.25 -6.83
N LEU A 57 7.36 7.15 -6.32
CA LEU A 57 6.98 8.53 -6.08
C LEU A 57 6.49 9.20 -7.38
N ARG A 58 7.26 9.10 -8.48
CA ARG A 58 6.87 9.67 -9.78
C ARG A 58 5.55 9.09 -10.30
N ARG A 59 5.39 7.77 -10.20
CA ARG A 59 4.15 7.07 -10.60
C ARG A 59 2.95 7.60 -9.81
N LEU A 60 3.09 7.76 -8.49
CA LEU A 60 2.03 8.26 -7.63
C LEU A 60 1.72 9.74 -7.85
N SER A 61 2.72 10.59 -8.05
CA SER A 61 2.52 12.00 -8.38
C SER A 61 1.75 12.16 -9.69
N PHE A 62 2.09 11.39 -10.72
CA PHE A 62 1.35 11.38 -11.99
C PHE A 62 -0.10 10.92 -11.79
N LEU A 63 -0.30 9.85 -11.02
CA LEU A 63 -1.63 9.34 -10.69
C LEU A 63 -2.47 10.39 -9.93
N HIS A 64 -1.87 11.05 -8.94
CA HIS A 64 -2.51 12.10 -8.14
C HIS A 64 -2.90 13.30 -8.99
N GLN A 65 -1.99 13.77 -9.85
CA GLN A 65 -2.28 14.86 -10.79
C GLN A 65 -3.42 14.49 -11.75
N THR A 66 -3.43 13.27 -12.27
CA THR A 66 -4.50 12.78 -13.15
C THR A 66 -5.85 12.75 -12.43
N PHE A 67 -5.90 12.42 -11.13
CA PHE A 67 -7.15 12.53 -10.35
C PHE A 67 -7.65 13.96 -10.26
N LEU A 68 -6.76 14.90 -9.91
CA LEU A 68 -7.12 16.30 -9.77
C LEU A 68 -7.57 16.94 -11.10
N GLN A 69 -6.99 16.52 -12.22
CA GLN A 69 -7.36 16.98 -13.57
C GLN A 69 -8.61 16.25 -14.10
N GLY A 70 -8.75 14.96 -13.84
CA GLY A 70 -9.91 14.16 -14.22
C GLY A 70 -11.20 14.72 -13.61
N ASP A 71 -11.16 15.16 -12.36
CA ASP A 71 -12.28 15.83 -11.67
C ASP A 71 -12.67 17.18 -12.32
N GLN A 72 -11.72 17.85 -13.01
CA GLN A 72 -11.98 19.11 -13.72
C GLN A 72 -12.53 18.90 -15.13
N THR A 73 -12.29 17.75 -15.77
CA THR A 73 -12.72 17.45 -17.15
C THR A 73 -14.07 16.73 -17.26
N MET A 74 -14.75 16.42 -16.14
CA MET A 74 -16.05 15.74 -16.12
C MET A 74 -17.25 16.65 -16.42
N GLU A 75 -17.08 17.69 -17.25
CA GLU A 75 -18.19 18.54 -17.71
C GLU A 75 -18.67 18.22 -19.13
N ASP A 76 -17.96 17.40 -19.91
CA ASP A 76 -18.43 17.01 -21.25
C ASP A 76 -18.28 15.50 -21.49
N GLY A 77 -19.40 14.89 -21.89
CA GLY A 77 -19.64 13.47 -21.79
C GLY A 77 -18.64 12.62 -22.56
N GLN A 78 -18.20 11.54 -21.88
CA GLN A 78 -17.58 10.35 -22.47
C GLN A 78 -16.06 10.41 -22.67
N THR A 79 -15.32 10.03 -21.62
CA THR A 79 -13.93 9.61 -21.70
C THR A 79 -13.73 8.24 -21.05
N HIS A 80 -13.18 7.29 -21.81
CA HIS A 80 -12.66 6.03 -21.28
C HIS A 80 -11.47 6.33 -20.36
N THR A 81 -11.75 6.61 -19.08
CA THR A 81 -10.74 6.93 -18.09
C THR A 81 -9.97 5.67 -17.64
N PRO A 82 -8.64 5.77 -17.38
CA PRO A 82 -7.86 4.70 -16.74
C PRO A 82 -8.34 4.34 -15.31
N ALA A 83 -9.31 5.10 -14.78
CA ALA A 83 -9.91 4.94 -13.47
C ALA A 83 -10.49 3.54 -13.20
N THR A 84 -10.83 2.78 -14.25
CA THR A 84 -11.40 1.43 -14.16
C THR A 84 -10.41 0.36 -13.67
N SER A 85 -9.10 0.64 -13.68
CA SER A 85 -8.07 -0.29 -13.17
C SER A 85 -7.95 -0.31 -11.64
N MET A 86 -8.52 0.68 -10.95
CA MET A 86 -8.42 0.76 -9.51
C MET A 86 -9.21 -0.37 -8.84
N ARG A 87 -8.49 -1.30 -8.22
CA ARG A 87 -9.08 -2.22 -7.24
C ARG A 87 -9.66 -1.36 -6.12
N ASN A 88 -10.98 -1.18 -6.16
CA ASN A 88 -11.74 -0.47 -5.14
C ASN A 88 -11.29 -0.96 -3.74
N PRO A 89 -10.69 -0.08 -2.89
CA PRO A 89 -10.21 -0.46 -1.58
C PRO A 89 -11.29 -1.15 -0.73
N ARG A 90 -12.58 -0.89 -1.00
CA ARG A 90 -13.69 -1.59 -0.36
C ARG A 90 -13.68 -3.10 -0.65
N ARG A 91 -13.46 -3.51 -1.91
CA ARG A 91 -13.38 -4.95 -2.28
C ARG A 91 -12.18 -5.61 -1.63
N GLU A 92 -11.05 -4.92 -1.59
CA GLU A 92 -9.85 -5.40 -0.94
C GLU A 92 -10.03 -5.55 0.58
N ARG A 93 -10.60 -4.55 1.26
CA ARG A 93 -10.92 -4.62 2.70
C ARG A 93 -11.93 -5.73 3.01
N GLN A 94 -12.91 -5.97 2.12
CA GLN A 94 -13.80 -7.13 2.24
C GLN A 94 -13.05 -8.47 2.10
N MET A 95 -12.14 -8.57 1.15
CA MET A 95 -11.29 -9.74 0.95
C MET A 95 -10.41 -9.99 2.19
N LEU A 96 -9.76 -8.95 2.74
CA LEU A 96 -8.97 -9.05 3.98
C LEU A 96 -9.82 -9.51 5.17
N SER A 97 -11.04 -8.97 5.32
CA SER A 97 -11.99 -9.40 6.34
C SER A 97 -12.34 -10.89 6.23
N LYS A 98 -12.47 -11.41 4.99
CA LYS A 98 -12.64 -12.86 4.75
C LYS A 98 -11.37 -13.64 5.08
N GLN A 99 -10.19 -13.14 4.71
CA GLN A 99 -8.91 -13.81 5.03
C GLN A 99 -8.65 -13.88 6.53
N MET A 100 -9.05 -12.87 7.31
CA MET A 100 -8.96 -12.91 8.78
C MET A 100 -9.72 -14.10 9.36
N GLN A 101 -10.83 -14.52 8.74
CA GLN A 101 -11.54 -15.73 9.18
C GLN A 101 -10.76 -17.00 8.89
N LYS A 102 -10.07 -17.06 7.74
CA LYS A 102 -9.40 -18.26 7.24
C LYS A 102 -8.02 -18.47 7.85
N ARG A 103 -7.26 -17.39 8.06
CA ARG A 103 -5.84 -17.42 8.41
C ARG A 103 -5.57 -17.28 9.91
N LEU A 104 -6.48 -16.67 10.67
CA LEU A 104 -6.25 -16.34 12.07
C LEU A 104 -7.14 -17.14 13.01
N SER A 105 -6.56 -17.62 14.10
CA SER A 105 -7.32 -18.27 15.17
C SER A 105 -8.31 -17.29 15.81
N ARG A 106 -9.27 -17.81 16.59
CA ARG A 106 -10.19 -16.95 17.35
C ARG A 106 -9.44 -16.09 18.38
N ALA A 107 -8.40 -16.65 19.01
CA ALA A 107 -7.59 -15.98 20.00
C ALA A 107 -6.78 -14.83 19.38
N ASP A 108 -6.13 -15.07 18.23
CA ASP A 108 -5.33 -14.04 17.55
C ASP A 108 -6.19 -12.88 17.06
N ARG A 109 -7.37 -13.18 16.50
CA ARG A 109 -8.35 -12.15 16.14
C ARG A 109 -8.76 -11.31 17.34
N HIS A 110 -8.97 -11.92 18.51
CA HIS A 110 -9.35 -11.21 19.72
C HIS A 110 -8.23 -10.26 20.18
N LYS A 111 -6.98 -10.73 20.21
CA LYS A 111 -5.81 -9.91 20.52
C LYS A 111 -5.69 -8.72 19.57
N LEU A 112 -5.86 -8.95 18.26
CA LEU A 112 -5.85 -7.88 17.27
C LEU A 112 -6.96 -6.86 17.52
N TYR A 113 -8.19 -7.30 17.81
CA TYR A 113 -9.27 -6.36 18.11
C TYR A 113 -8.98 -5.51 19.34
N GLN A 114 -8.47 -6.09 20.43
CA GLN A 114 -8.09 -5.34 21.61
C GLN A 114 -7.00 -4.31 21.29
N LYS A 115 -5.91 -4.75 20.66
CA LYS A 115 -4.78 -3.89 20.29
C LYS A 115 -5.20 -2.74 19.37
N TRP A 116 -6.06 -3.04 18.41
CA TRP A 116 -6.54 -2.05 17.45
C TRP A 116 -7.76 -1.27 17.94
N GLY A 117 -8.11 -1.32 19.24
CA GLY A 117 -9.18 -0.52 19.82
C GLY A 117 -10.59 -0.86 19.32
N ILE A 118 -10.85 -2.11 18.95
CA ILE A 118 -12.13 -2.61 18.47
C ILE A 118 -12.84 -3.35 19.62
N LYS A 119 -13.99 -2.82 20.04
CA LYS A 119 -14.80 -3.44 21.09
C LYS A 119 -15.20 -4.87 20.71
N ILE A 120 -14.89 -5.82 21.59
CA ILE A 120 -15.15 -7.26 21.38
C ILE A 120 -16.64 -7.57 21.17
N GLY A 121 -17.55 -6.78 21.75
CA GLY A 121 -19.00 -6.94 21.55
C GLY A 121 -19.56 -6.32 20.26
N SER A 122 -18.77 -5.58 19.48
CA SER A 122 -19.27 -4.86 18.31
C SER A 122 -19.53 -5.76 17.11
N LYS A 123 -20.40 -5.35 16.17
CA LYS A 123 -20.70 -6.11 14.94
C LYS A 123 -19.61 -5.90 13.87
N HIS A 124 -19.42 -6.86 12.98
CA HIS A 124 -18.48 -6.76 11.84
C HIS A 124 -17.01 -6.42 12.21
N ARG A 125 -16.51 -6.89 13.36
CA ARG A 125 -15.15 -6.59 13.88
C ARG A 125 -14.01 -6.79 12.88
N ARG A 126 -14.08 -7.84 12.04
CA ARG A 126 -13.09 -8.09 10.97
C ARG A 126 -13.06 -6.98 9.93
N LEU A 127 -14.24 -6.49 9.53
CA LEU A 127 -14.33 -5.41 8.57
C LEU A 127 -13.89 -4.08 9.19
N GLN A 128 -14.25 -3.83 10.46
CA GLN A 128 -13.74 -2.67 11.19
C GLN A 128 -12.20 -2.66 11.24
N LEU A 129 -11.58 -3.80 11.58
CA LEU A 129 -10.13 -3.92 11.54
C LEU A 129 -9.59 -3.66 10.13
N ALA A 130 -10.18 -4.29 9.12
CA ALA A 130 -9.79 -4.06 7.74
C ALA A 130 -9.91 -2.60 7.30
N HIS A 131 -10.80 -1.79 7.88
CA HIS A 131 -10.89 -0.34 7.63
C HIS A 131 -9.87 0.52 8.38
N ARG A 132 -9.27 0.00 9.47
CA ARG A 132 -8.22 0.71 10.22
C ARG A 132 -6.82 0.51 9.64
N LEU A 133 -6.60 -0.62 8.95
CA LEU A 133 -5.31 -0.90 8.29
C LEU A 133 -4.98 0.18 7.25
N TRP A 134 -3.73 0.67 7.27
CA TRP A 134 -3.18 1.66 6.33
C TRP A 134 -3.99 2.97 6.24
N THR A 135 -4.59 3.39 7.35
CA THR A 135 -5.45 4.58 7.38
C THR A 135 -4.77 5.78 8.03
N ASP A 136 -4.02 5.58 9.11
CA ASP A 136 -3.20 6.65 9.72
C ASP A 136 -1.83 6.70 9.02
N THR A 137 -1.61 7.72 8.20
CA THR A 137 -0.37 7.91 7.42
C THR A 137 0.76 8.54 8.23
N ASN A 138 0.45 9.10 9.40
CA ASN A 138 1.43 9.78 10.25
C ASN A 138 2.02 8.86 11.31
N ASP A 139 1.30 7.80 11.69
CA ASP A 139 1.75 6.78 12.63
C ASP A 139 2.50 5.64 11.92
N MET A 140 3.83 5.73 11.89
CA MET A 140 4.69 4.70 11.27
C MET A 140 4.61 3.33 11.96
N ASP A 141 4.24 3.27 13.23
CA ASP A 141 4.04 2.01 13.93
C ASP A 141 2.73 1.36 13.47
N ASN A 142 1.67 2.15 13.31
CA ASN A 142 0.43 1.71 12.67
C ASN A 142 0.67 1.18 11.25
N ILE A 143 1.48 1.88 10.46
CA ILE A 143 1.86 1.46 9.11
C ILE A 143 2.59 0.11 9.13
N ARG A 144 3.61 -0.02 9.99
CA ARG A 144 4.37 -1.27 10.11
C ARG A 144 3.49 -2.44 10.52
N GLU A 145 2.63 -2.24 11.51
CA GLU A 145 1.69 -3.28 11.96
C GLU A 145 0.63 -3.60 10.89
N SER A 146 0.15 -2.60 10.17
CA SER A 146 -0.76 -2.79 9.04
C SER A 146 -0.12 -3.69 7.99
N ALA A 147 1.14 -3.41 7.62
CA ALA A 147 1.90 -4.23 6.68
C ALA A 147 2.03 -5.68 7.17
N THR A 148 2.40 -5.89 8.43
CA THR A 148 2.50 -7.25 9.01
C THR A 148 1.17 -8.00 8.96
N ILE A 149 0.07 -7.36 9.32
CA ILE A 149 -1.26 -7.98 9.31
C ILE A 149 -1.65 -8.33 7.86
N VAL A 150 -1.53 -7.40 6.92
CA VAL A 150 -1.92 -7.64 5.52
C VAL A 150 -1.07 -8.74 4.90
N ALA A 151 0.24 -8.75 5.13
CA ALA A 151 1.13 -9.79 4.62
C ALA A 151 0.74 -11.19 5.15
N ASN A 152 0.41 -11.29 6.45
CA ASN A 152 -0.06 -12.56 7.03
C ASN A 152 -1.40 -13.01 6.42
N LEU A 153 -2.32 -12.08 6.14
CA LEU A 153 -3.64 -12.38 5.58
C LEU A 153 -3.60 -12.81 4.11
N VAL A 154 -2.72 -12.20 3.32
CA VAL A 154 -2.57 -12.47 1.88
C VAL A 154 -1.67 -13.70 1.67
N GLY A 155 -0.74 -13.95 2.60
CA GLY A 155 0.24 -15.03 2.56
C GLY A 155 1.59 -14.56 2.02
N SER A 156 2.59 -15.43 2.11
CA SER A 156 3.93 -15.21 1.56
C SER A 156 3.86 -15.20 0.03
N VAL A 157 3.68 -14.03 -0.57
CA VAL A 157 3.92 -13.83 -1.99
C VAL A 157 5.42 -13.92 -2.21
N LYS A 158 5.86 -14.76 -3.15
CA LYS A 158 7.27 -14.85 -3.52
C LYS A 158 7.77 -13.45 -3.89
N PRO A 159 8.96 -13.02 -3.48
CA PRO A 159 9.49 -11.69 -3.79
C PRO A 159 9.34 -11.32 -5.27
N GLU A 160 9.66 -12.24 -6.18
CA GLU A 160 9.49 -12.05 -7.64
C GLU A 160 8.05 -11.74 -8.08
N GLN A 161 7.07 -12.40 -7.46
CA GLN A 161 5.65 -12.17 -7.76
C GLN A 161 5.20 -10.82 -7.16
N ALA A 162 5.71 -10.47 -5.97
CA ALA A 162 5.47 -9.16 -5.37
C ALA A 162 6.04 -8.06 -6.26
N PHE A 163 7.29 -8.19 -6.72
CA PHE A 163 7.93 -7.25 -7.65
C PHE A 163 7.14 -7.05 -8.96
N LYS A 164 6.67 -8.13 -9.59
CA LYS A 164 5.85 -8.06 -10.82
C LYS A 164 4.52 -7.34 -10.60
N GLU A 165 3.85 -7.65 -9.49
CA GLU A 165 2.58 -6.99 -9.13
C GLU A 165 2.78 -5.52 -8.75
N MET A 166 3.91 -5.18 -8.12
CA MET A 166 4.19 -3.84 -7.60
C MET A 166 4.35 -2.79 -8.72
N PHE A 167 4.93 -3.15 -9.85
CA PHE A 167 5.13 -2.20 -10.97
C PHE A 167 4.07 -2.34 -12.08
N GLY A 168 3.05 -3.18 -11.89
CA GLY A 168 2.08 -3.50 -12.95
C GLY A 168 2.73 -4.16 -14.18
N LEU A 169 3.93 -4.71 -14.01
CA LEU A 169 4.74 -5.32 -15.07
C LEU A 169 4.28 -6.75 -15.34
N ASN A 170 3.06 -6.89 -15.84
CA ASN A 170 2.66 -8.12 -16.53
C ASN A 170 3.13 -8.02 -17.99
N PHE A 171 4.42 -8.30 -18.23
CA PHE A 171 5.00 -8.46 -19.57
C PHE A 171 4.59 -9.77 -20.26
N ALA A 172 3.70 -10.56 -19.65
CA ALA A 172 3.15 -11.73 -20.33
C ALA A 172 2.38 -11.23 -21.57
N PRO A 173 2.70 -11.73 -22.79
CA PRO A 173 1.89 -11.45 -23.96
C PRO A 173 0.46 -11.87 -23.62
N ARG A 174 -0.51 -10.96 -23.80
CA ARG A 174 -1.91 -11.36 -23.77
C ARG A 174 -2.11 -12.26 -24.98
N THR A 175 -2.09 -13.56 -24.76
CA THR A 175 -2.53 -14.51 -25.78
C THR A 175 -4.03 -14.29 -25.95
N ASN A 176 -4.39 -13.59 -27.03
CA ASN A 176 -5.75 -13.58 -27.56
C ASN A 176 -6.12 -14.98 -28.06
#